data_AF-A0AAJ1JES1-F1
#
_entry.id   AF-A0AAJ1JES1-F1
#
_cell.length_a   1.000
_cell.length_b   1.000
_cell.length_c   1.000
_cell.angle_alpha   90.00
_cell.angle_beta   90.00
_cell.angle_gamma   90.00
#
_symmetry.space_group_name_H-M   'P 1'
#
loop_
_entity.id
_entity.type
_entity.pdbx_description
1 polymer ?
#
loop_
_entity_poly.entity_id
_entity_poly.type
_entity_poly.pdbx_seq_one_letter_code
_entity_poly.pdbx_strand_id
1 'polypeptide(L)'
;MEENINESELKSELFNYLIYELGAGNRYDKLFRIKNNQLFFNLEGDNYIEVKSLINLTHSILMETVDDKNTKYIETIKIFYLATVDFLLNSNDGYHLPYNDIYIDYTNPNTFIDNYLKNKDDVFKVLVGCMNEGQSKCNIFISEIIYMNYIYYVLRGNPSKILDLEEYCNKTKISFLKIINRIINRRFYVNMKSFKGINLGMYLSRLSP
;
A
#
# COMPACT_ATOMS: atom_id res chain seq x y z
N MET A 1 -10.19 12.45 32.68
CA MET A 1 -11.07 12.13 31.55
C MET A 1 -10.14 11.67 30.46
N GLU A 2 -9.91 10.36 30.34
CA GLU A 2 -9.21 9.81 29.18
C GLU A 2 -10.13 10.01 27.99
N GLU A 3 -9.70 10.81 27.01
CA GLU A 3 -10.36 10.86 25.71
C GLU A 3 -10.36 9.42 25.17
N ASN A 4 -11.55 8.87 24.93
CA ASN A 4 -11.73 7.64 24.17
C ASN A 4 -11.32 7.95 22.72
N ILE A 5 -10.02 8.02 22.48
CA ILE A 5 -9.45 8.03 21.13
C ILE A 5 -9.87 6.69 20.53
N ASN A 6 -10.64 6.75 19.45
CA ASN A 6 -11.00 5.56 18.71
C ASN A 6 -9.70 4.93 18.20
N GLU A 7 -9.30 3.77 18.75
CA GLU A 7 -8.00 3.15 18.47
C GLU A 7 -7.75 2.85 16.97
N SER A 8 -8.79 2.92 16.14
CA SER A 8 -8.67 2.87 14.68
C SER A 8 -8.07 4.14 14.05
N GLU A 9 -8.13 5.29 14.71
CA GLU A 9 -7.57 6.57 14.22
C GLU A 9 -6.04 6.60 14.29
N LEU A 10 -5.43 5.76 15.13
CA LEU A 10 -3.97 5.61 15.22
C LEU A 10 -3.39 4.77 14.08
N LYS A 11 -4.24 4.20 13.22
CA LYS A 11 -3.81 3.35 12.11
C LYS A 11 -3.62 4.21 10.87
N SER A 12 -2.39 4.31 10.38
CA SER A 12 -2.14 4.93 9.09
C SER A 12 -2.95 4.21 8.00
N GLU A 13 -3.35 4.92 6.95
CA GLU A 13 -4.05 4.27 5.85
C GLU A 13 -3.18 3.25 5.12
N LEU A 14 -1.86 3.46 5.14
CA LEU A 14 -0.89 2.52 4.64
C LEU A 14 -0.85 1.22 5.46
N PHE A 15 -1.10 1.30 6.77
CA PHE A 15 -1.32 0.11 7.60
C PHE A 15 -2.57 -0.65 7.18
N ASN A 16 -3.69 0.05 7.02
CA ASN A 16 -4.94 -0.58 6.57
C ASN A 16 -4.77 -1.22 5.18
N TYR A 17 -3.99 -0.57 4.31
CA TYR A 17 -3.59 -1.10 3.01
C TYR A 17 -2.80 -2.40 3.12
N LEU A 18 -1.68 -2.38 3.85
CA LEU A 18 -0.74 -3.51 3.86
C LEU A 18 -1.36 -4.74 4.53
N ILE A 19 -2.19 -4.55 5.55
CA ILE A 19 -2.92 -5.66 6.16
C ILE A 19 -3.96 -6.26 5.21
N TYR A 20 -4.61 -5.44 4.36
CA TYR A 20 -5.51 -5.95 3.32
C TYR A 20 -4.77 -6.83 2.31
N GLU A 21 -3.59 -6.40 1.84
CA GLU A 21 -2.74 -7.18 0.92
C GLU A 21 -2.24 -8.49 1.53
N LEU A 22 -2.07 -8.55 2.86
CA LEU A 22 -1.73 -9.79 3.58
C LEU A 22 -2.92 -10.77 3.68
N GLY A 23 -4.06 -10.49 3.04
CA GLY A 23 -5.22 -11.39 3.00
C GLY A 23 -6.09 -11.36 4.26
N ALA A 24 -5.82 -10.45 5.21
CA ALA A 24 -6.65 -10.28 6.39
C ALA A 24 -8.00 -9.59 6.08
N GLY A 25 -8.12 -8.97 4.89
CA GLY A 25 -9.35 -8.35 4.40
C GLY A 25 -9.95 -7.40 5.42
N ASN A 26 -11.24 -7.54 5.72
CA ASN A 26 -11.95 -6.69 6.68
C ASN A 26 -11.88 -7.21 8.13
N ARG A 27 -11.09 -8.26 8.42
CA ARG A 27 -11.01 -8.89 9.77
C ARG A 27 -9.74 -8.50 10.53
N TYR A 28 -9.04 -7.48 10.07
CA TYR A 28 -7.80 -7.04 10.68
C TYR A 28 -8.01 -6.47 12.08
N ASP A 29 -9.19 -5.93 12.38
CA ASP A 29 -9.60 -5.51 13.71
C ASP A 29 -9.57 -6.66 14.73
N LYS A 30 -9.91 -7.87 14.29
CA LYS A 30 -9.87 -9.09 15.12
C LYS A 30 -8.45 -9.61 15.35
N LEU A 31 -7.57 -9.41 14.37
CA LEU A 31 -6.19 -9.93 14.40
C LEU A 31 -5.19 -8.92 14.96
N PHE A 32 -5.38 -7.63 14.69
CA PHE A 32 -4.42 -6.58 15.00
C PHE A 32 -5.07 -5.37 15.66
N ARG A 33 -4.49 -4.99 16.81
CA ARG A 33 -4.88 -3.81 17.57
C ARG A 33 -3.70 -2.84 17.65
N ILE A 34 -3.96 -1.55 17.52
CA ILE A 34 -2.95 -0.51 17.74
C ILE A 34 -3.32 0.20 19.05
N LYS A 35 -2.38 0.26 20.00
CA LYS A 35 -2.56 0.91 21.29
C LYS A 35 -1.24 1.60 21.65
N ASN A 36 -1.29 2.86 22.09
CA ASN A 36 -0.11 3.64 22.48
C ASN A 36 1.02 3.63 21.42
N ASN A 37 0.64 3.76 20.14
CA ASN A 37 1.58 3.69 19.00
C ASN A 37 2.36 2.37 18.89
N GLN A 38 1.80 1.27 19.38
CA GLN A 38 2.35 -0.09 19.27
C GLN A 38 1.35 -1.01 18.58
N LEU A 39 1.85 -1.94 17.77
CA LEU A 39 1.05 -2.95 17.08
C LEU A 39 0.98 -4.23 17.92
N PHE A 40 -0.22 -4.72 18.14
CA PHE A 40 -0.50 -5.96 18.86
C PHE A 40 -1.20 -6.97 17.95
N PHE A 41 -0.88 -8.25 18.11
CA PHE A 41 -1.52 -9.38 17.45
C PHE A 41 -2.36 -10.18 18.45
N ASN A 42 -3.57 -10.58 18.06
CA ASN A 42 -4.48 -11.40 18.86
C ASN A 42 -4.12 -12.88 18.69
N LEU A 43 -3.67 -13.53 19.77
CA LEU A 43 -3.28 -14.94 19.76
C LEU A 43 -4.52 -15.85 19.76
N GLU A 44 -5.45 -15.61 20.68
CA GLU A 44 -6.79 -16.23 20.81
C GLU A 44 -7.45 -15.72 22.11
N GLY A 45 -8.78 -15.53 22.13
CA GLY A 45 -9.51 -15.15 23.34
C GLY A 45 -9.22 -13.73 23.87
N ASP A 46 -9.00 -12.76 22.97
CA ASP A 46 -8.64 -11.37 23.30
C ASP A 46 -7.31 -11.21 24.06
N ASN A 47 -6.44 -12.22 23.98
CA ASN A 47 -5.07 -12.12 24.45
C ASN A 47 -4.17 -11.53 23.35
N TYR A 48 -3.65 -10.34 23.64
CA TYR A 48 -2.81 -9.59 22.71
C TYR A 48 -1.34 -9.68 23.08
N ILE A 49 -0.49 -9.87 22.08
CA ILE A 49 0.96 -9.77 22.20
C ILE A 49 1.47 -8.65 21.29
N GLU A 50 2.44 -7.86 21.77
CA GLU A 50 3.09 -6.86 20.93
C GLU A 50 3.83 -7.55 19.77
N VAL A 51 3.59 -7.10 18.53
CA VAL A 51 4.15 -7.72 17.33
C VAL A 51 5.68 -7.67 17.32
N LYS A 52 6.30 -6.58 17.80
CA LYS A 52 7.76 -6.50 17.91
C LYS A 52 8.32 -7.53 18.90
N SER A 53 7.62 -7.74 20.02
CA SER A 53 7.96 -8.80 20.98
C SER A 53 7.85 -10.20 20.34
N LEU A 54 6.81 -10.45 19.54
CA LEU A 54 6.67 -11.71 18.79
C LEU A 54 7.81 -11.90 17.76
N ILE A 55 8.16 -10.85 16.99
CA ILE A 55 9.29 -10.88 16.04
C ILE A 55 10.60 -11.21 16.77
N ASN A 56 10.85 -10.57 17.92
CA ASN A 56 12.03 -10.83 18.73
C ASN A 56 12.08 -12.28 19.24
N LEU A 57 10.95 -12.80 19.74
CA LEU A 57 10.84 -14.18 20.20
C LEU A 57 11.09 -15.18 19.07
N THR A 58 10.42 -15.03 17.93
CA THR A 58 10.63 -15.89 16.75
C THR A 58 12.07 -15.85 16.29
N HIS A 59 12.70 -14.68 16.26
CA HIS A 59 14.11 -14.56 15.92
C HIS A 59 15.02 -15.31 16.90
N SER A 60 14.81 -15.15 18.21
CA SER A 60 15.61 -15.87 19.22
C SER A 60 15.52 -17.39 19.04
N ILE A 61 14.31 -17.93 18.82
CA ILE A 61 14.11 -19.36 18.56
C ILE A 61 14.82 -19.80 17.27
N LEU A 62 14.72 -19.01 16.19
CA LEU A 62 15.41 -19.32 14.93
C LEU A 62 16.93 -19.35 15.11
N MET A 63 17.48 -18.41 15.88
CA MET A 63 18.92 -18.32 16.15
C MET A 63 19.49 -19.54 16.91
N GLU A 64 18.66 -20.31 17.62
CA GLU A 64 19.08 -21.56 18.27
C GLU A 64 19.33 -22.71 17.28
N THR A 65 18.77 -22.61 16.07
CA THR A 65 18.75 -23.70 15.07
C THR A 65 19.43 -23.36 13.75
N VAL A 66 19.87 -22.10 13.59
CA VAL A 66 20.42 -21.59 12.33
C VAL A 66 21.92 -21.88 12.23
N ASP A 67 22.37 -22.32 11.05
CA ASP A 67 23.79 -22.44 10.74
C ASP A 67 24.46 -21.05 10.69
N ASP A 68 25.73 -20.95 11.11
CA ASP A 68 26.52 -19.70 11.13
C ASP A 68 26.51 -18.94 9.80
N LYS A 69 26.45 -19.65 8.67
CA LYS A 69 26.40 -19.06 7.32
C LYS A 69 25.13 -18.26 7.07
N ASN A 70 24.05 -18.56 7.80
CA ASN A 70 22.73 -17.97 7.62
C ASN A 70 22.37 -16.91 8.66
N THR A 71 23.13 -16.80 9.76
CA THR A 71 22.92 -15.83 10.85
C THR A 71 22.70 -14.40 10.34
N LYS A 72 23.58 -13.92 9.45
CA LYS A 72 23.48 -12.56 8.90
C LYS A 72 22.17 -12.31 8.16
N TYR A 73 21.62 -13.32 7.47
CA TYR A 73 20.33 -13.19 6.78
C TYR A 73 19.17 -13.11 7.78
N ILE A 74 19.18 -13.93 8.82
CA ILE A 74 18.15 -13.92 9.87
C ILE A 74 18.15 -12.58 10.62
N GLU A 75 19.32 -12.05 10.96
CA GLU A 75 19.46 -10.72 11.55
C GLU A 75 18.90 -9.62 10.64
N THR A 76 19.22 -9.69 9.34
CA THR A 76 18.70 -8.74 8.34
C THR A 76 17.18 -8.80 8.24
N ILE A 77 16.60 -10.00 8.22
CA ILE A 77 15.14 -10.21 8.18
C ILE A 77 14.48 -9.62 9.42
N LYS A 78 15.05 -9.82 10.62
CA LYS A 78 14.53 -9.22 11.86
C LYS A 78 14.51 -7.70 11.78
N ILE A 79 15.62 -7.08 11.38
CA ILE A 79 15.73 -5.62 11.25
C ILE A 79 14.66 -5.12 10.28
N PHE A 80 14.49 -5.79 9.14
CA PHE A 80 13.46 -5.47 8.16
C PHE A 80 12.04 -5.55 8.73
N TYR A 81 11.70 -6.61 9.47
CA TYR A 81 10.37 -6.74 10.08
C TYR A 81 10.10 -5.69 11.16
N LEU A 82 11.08 -5.40 12.02
CA LEU A 82 10.93 -4.34 13.02
C LEU A 82 10.73 -2.97 12.37
N ALA A 83 11.56 -2.64 11.37
CA ALA A 83 11.42 -1.40 10.61
C ALA A 83 10.08 -1.31 9.86
N THR A 84 9.54 -2.44 9.41
CA THR A 84 8.20 -2.49 8.79
C THR A 84 7.12 -2.14 9.80
N VAL A 85 7.18 -2.67 11.03
CA VAL A 85 6.22 -2.30 12.09
C VAL A 85 6.34 -0.81 12.44
N ASP A 86 7.56 -0.28 12.51
CA ASP A 86 7.79 1.16 12.74
C ASP A 86 7.22 2.02 11.62
N PHE A 87 7.49 1.64 10.37
CA PHE A 87 6.95 2.33 9.19
C PHE A 87 5.42 2.35 9.20
N LEU A 88 4.80 1.23 9.56
CA LEU A 88 3.35 1.06 9.61
C LEU A 88 2.67 1.92 10.68
N LEU A 89 3.32 2.04 11.84
CA LEU A 89 2.82 2.77 13.00
C LEU A 89 3.21 4.25 13.00
N ASN A 90 4.03 4.70 12.06
CA ASN A 90 4.47 6.08 12.08
C ASN A 90 3.28 7.02 11.79
N SER A 91 2.79 7.68 12.84
CA SER A 91 1.69 8.64 12.79
C SER A 91 2.15 10.06 12.50
N ASN A 92 3.45 10.30 12.30
CA ASN A 92 3.92 11.62 11.91
C ASN A 92 3.66 11.84 10.42
N ASP A 93 2.83 12.82 10.10
CA ASP A 93 2.54 13.30 8.73
C ASP A 93 3.80 13.73 7.95
N GLY A 94 4.93 13.91 8.64
CA GLY A 94 6.23 14.26 8.07
C GLY A 94 7.14 13.08 7.72
N TYR A 95 6.64 11.84 7.70
CA TYR A 95 7.49 10.70 7.31
C TYR A 95 7.82 10.77 5.81
N HIS A 96 9.06 11.12 5.51
CA HIS A 96 9.61 11.05 4.16
C HIS A 96 10.25 9.69 3.94
N LEU A 97 9.83 9.01 2.88
CA LEU A 97 10.52 7.80 2.43
C LEU A 97 11.99 8.17 2.10
N PRO A 98 12.99 7.39 2.54
CA PRO A 98 14.40 7.74 2.37
C PRO A 98 14.91 7.46 0.94
N TYR A 99 14.04 7.60 -0.06
CA TYR A 99 14.30 7.25 -1.45
C TYR A 99 14.35 8.49 -2.33
N ASN A 100 15.31 8.51 -3.25
CA ASN A 100 15.41 9.56 -4.25
C ASN A 100 14.49 9.22 -5.44
N ASP A 101 13.23 9.64 -5.36
CA ASP A 101 12.24 9.49 -6.43
C ASP A 101 11.59 10.85 -6.72
N ILE A 102 11.46 11.19 -8.00
CA ILE A 102 10.89 12.46 -8.45
C ILE A 102 9.40 12.61 -8.12
N TYR A 103 8.71 11.50 -7.82
CA TYR A 103 7.29 11.47 -7.49
C TYR A 103 7.04 11.14 -6.02
N ILE A 104 8.07 11.13 -5.16
CA ILE A 104 7.96 10.73 -3.75
C ILE A 104 6.85 11.48 -3.00
N ASP A 105 6.63 12.77 -3.29
CA ASP A 105 5.61 13.57 -2.61
C ASP A 105 4.18 13.07 -2.87
N TYR A 106 3.94 12.40 -4.00
CA TYR A 106 2.63 11.80 -4.34
C TYR A 106 2.36 10.51 -3.55
N THR A 107 3.31 10.02 -2.77
CA THR A 107 3.06 8.94 -1.78
C THR A 107 2.26 9.45 -0.59
N ASN A 108 2.35 10.75 -0.27
CA ASN A 108 1.50 11.37 0.75
C ASN A 108 0.06 11.50 0.19
N PRO A 109 -0.94 10.91 0.87
CA PRO A 109 -2.32 10.96 0.40
C PRO A 109 -2.92 12.35 0.24
N ASN A 110 -2.62 13.27 1.17
CA ASN A 110 -3.12 14.64 1.12
C ASN A 110 -2.53 15.37 -0.10
N THR A 111 -1.22 15.29 -0.29
CA THR A 111 -0.56 15.83 -1.48
C THR A 111 -1.14 15.25 -2.76
N PHE A 112 -1.35 13.94 -2.81
CA PHE A 112 -1.93 13.27 -3.97
C PHE A 112 -3.33 13.81 -4.29
N ILE A 113 -4.22 13.90 -3.30
CA ILE A 113 -5.61 14.30 -3.49
C ILE A 113 -5.74 15.78 -3.78
N ASP A 114 -4.98 16.64 -3.11
CA ASP A 114 -4.99 18.08 -3.37
C ASP A 114 -4.59 18.37 -4.82
N ASN A 115 -3.56 17.68 -5.33
CA ASN A 115 -3.16 17.80 -6.74
C ASN A 115 -4.22 17.20 -7.67
N TYR A 116 -4.83 16.06 -7.34
CA TYR A 116 -5.88 15.46 -8.16
C TYR A 116 -7.11 16.37 -8.30
N LEU A 117 -7.54 16.99 -7.20
CA LEU A 117 -8.70 17.89 -7.17
C LEU A 117 -8.40 19.22 -7.88
N LYS A 118 -7.17 19.72 -7.76
CA LYS A 118 -6.72 20.96 -8.43
C LYS A 118 -6.54 20.76 -9.93
N ASN A 119 -5.83 19.70 -10.34
CA ASN A 119 -5.57 19.36 -11.73
C ASN A 119 -5.27 17.86 -11.89
N LYS A 120 -6.27 17.08 -12.29
CA LYS A 120 -6.15 15.63 -12.47
C LYS A 120 -5.07 15.23 -13.48
N ASP A 121 -4.79 16.06 -14.49
CA ASP A 121 -3.79 15.75 -15.53
C ASP A 121 -2.36 15.69 -14.96
N ASP A 122 -2.07 16.48 -13.92
CA ASP A 122 -0.76 16.43 -13.24
C ASP A 122 -0.57 15.07 -12.55
N VAL A 123 -1.61 14.57 -11.89
CA VAL A 123 -1.61 13.23 -11.27
C VAL A 123 -1.56 12.13 -12.33
N PHE A 124 -2.28 12.29 -13.45
CA PHE A 124 -2.22 11.32 -14.55
C PHE A 124 -0.83 11.23 -15.18
N LYS A 125 -0.14 12.37 -15.32
CA LYS A 125 1.26 12.40 -15.74
C LYS A 125 2.17 11.61 -14.78
N VAL A 126 1.97 11.73 -13.47
CA VAL A 126 2.70 10.95 -12.47
C VAL A 126 2.41 9.46 -12.60
N LEU A 127 1.14 9.06 -12.68
CA LEU A 127 0.73 7.65 -12.83
C LEU A 127 1.34 7.00 -14.09
N VAL A 128 1.38 7.76 -15.19
CA VAL A 128 2.09 7.34 -16.41
C VAL A 128 3.59 7.24 -16.17
N GLY A 129 4.20 8.23 -15.51
CA GLY A 129 5.62 8.24 -15.17
C GLY A 129 6.04 7.03 -14.32
N CYS A 130 5.14 6.55 -13.46
CA CYS A 130 5.30 5.33 -12.67
C CYS A 130 5.37 4.03 -13.50
N MET A 131 5.11 4.07 -14.81
CA MET A 131 5.19 2.92 -15.72
C MET A 131 6.56 2.74 -16.39
N ASN A 132 7.56 3.55 -16.03
CA ASN A 132 8.90 3.44 -16.59
C ASN A 132 9.54 2.07 -16.21
N GLU A 133 9.90 1.27 -17.22
CA GLU A 133 10.45 -0.08 -17.04
C GLU A 133 11.90 -0.07 -16.48
N GLY A 134 12.59 1.09 -16.53
CA GLY A 134 13.96 1.26 -16.00
C GLY A 134 14.05 1.66 -14.52
N GLN A 135 12.97 1.56 -13.75
CA GLN A 135 12.94 1.96 -12.34
C GLN A 135 13.77 1.05 -11.43
N SER A 136 14.44 1.64 -10.42
CA SER A 136 15.02 0.87 -9.32
C SER A 136 13.91 0.21 -8.48
N LYS A 137 14.23 -0.85 -7.73
CA LYS A 137 13.27 -1.50 -6.84
C LYS A 137 12.60 -0.53 -5.85
N CYS A 138 13.34 0.47 -5.37
CA CYS A 138 12.78 1.50 -4.47
C CYS A 138 11.82 2.43 -5.22
N ASN A 139 12.12 2.82 -6.46
CA ASN A 139 11.21 3.64 -7.28
C ASN A 139 9.94 2.86 -7.68
N ILE A 140 10.06 1.54 -7.86
CA ILE A 140 8.89 0.67 -8.03
C ILE A 140 8.02 0.76 -6.78
N PHE A 141 8.59 0.62 -5.58
CA PHE A 141 7.82 0.75 -4.33
C PHE A 141 7.09 2.10 -4.20
N ILE A 142 7.75 3.21 -4.52
CA ILE A 142 7.11 4.54 -4.59
C ILE A 142 5.93 4.53 -5.57
N SER A 143 6.16 4.01 -6.78
CA SER A 143 5.14 3.89 -7.82
C SER A 143 3.94 3.06 -7.36
N GLU A 144 4.17 1.96 -6.63
CA GLU A 144 3.10 1.15 -6.07
C GLU A 144 2.24 1.97 -5.11
N ILE A 145 2.84 2.71 -4.16
CA ILE A 145 2.09 3.55 -3.22
C ILE A 145 1.23 4.60 -3.95
N ILE A 146 1.77 5.24 -4.98
CA ILE A 146 1.02 6.24 -5.78
C ILE A 146 -0.19 5.59 -6.47
N TYR A 147 -0.02 4.41 -7.06
CA TYR A 147 -1.14 3.66 -7.64
C TYR A 147 -2.19 3.30 -6.59
N MET A 148 -1.77 2.97 -5.38
CA MET A 148 -2.66 2.66 -4.27
C MET A 148 -3.47 3.89 -3.84
N ASN A 149 -2.84 5.07 -3.78
CA ASN A 149 -3.54 6.33 -3.51
C ASN A 149 -4.62 6.58 -4.58
N TYR A 150 -4.29 6.42 -5.85
CA TYR A 150 -5.27 6.55 -6.93
C TYR A 150 -6.44 5.57 -6.78
N ILE A 151 -6.15 4.30 -6.51
CA ILE A 151 -7.18 3.29 -6.34
C ILE A 151 -8.08 3.60 -5.15
N TYR A 152 -7.50 3.87 -3.98
CA TYR A 152 -8.25 4.04 -2.75
C TYR A 152 -9.12 5.29 -2.78
N TYR A 153 -8.55 6.40 -3.21
CA TYR A 153 -9.22 7.70 -3.09
C TYR A 153 -10.03 8.09 -4.32
N VAL A 154 -9.65 7.61 -5.50
CA VAL A 154 -10.34 7.98 -6.75
C VAL A 154 -11.28 6.86 -7.20
N LEU A 155 -10.81 5.61 -7.25
CA LEU A 155 -11.55 4.52 -7.90
C LEU A 155 -12.47 3.74 -6.97
N ARG A 156 -12.10 3.53 -5.70
CA ARG A 156 -12.83 2.66 -4.75
C ARG A 156 -14.33 2.96 -4.68
N GLY A 157 -14.69 4.24 -4.59
CA GLY A 157 -16.08 4.69 -4.52
C GLY A 157 -16.73 4.98 -5.87
N ASN A 158 -15.92 5.23 -6.91
CA ASN A 158 -16.41 5.54 -8.25
C ASN A 158 -15.44 5.03 -9.33
N PRO A 159 -15.51 3.73 -9.69
CA PRO A 159 -14.61 3.14 -10.66
C PRO A 159 -14.70 3.78 -12.06
N SER A 160 -15.79 4.49 -12.38
CA SER A 160 -15.96 5.17 -13.68
C SER A 160 -14.97 6.32 -13.89
N LYS A 161 -14.37 6.86 -12.82
CA LYS A 161 -13.30 7.86 -12.91
C LYS A 161 -12.05 7.37 -13.66
N ILE A 162 -11.90 6.06 -13.85
CA ILE A 162 -10.83 5.50 -14.67
C ILE A 162 -10.90 5.97 -16.14
N LEU A 163 -12.09 6.31 -16.64
CA LEU A 163 -12.28 6.81 -18.01
C LEU A 163 -11.56 8.15 -18.26
N ASP A 164 -11.40 8.97 -17.21
CA ASP A 164 -10.64 10.22 -17.31
C ASP A 164 -9.15 9.94 -17.61
N LEU A 165 -8.58 8.91 -16.96
CA LEU A 165 -7.20 8.49 -17.19
C LEU A 165 -7.04 7.81 -18.56
N GLU A 166 -8.06 7.07 -19.02
CA GLU A 166 -8.11 6.51 -20.37
C GLU A 166 -8.08 7.64 -21.42
N GLU A 167 -8.95 8.65 -21.26
CA GLU A 167 -9.00 9.81 -22.15
C GLU A 167 -7.66 10.55 -22.18
N TYR A 168 -7.05 10.78 -21.02
CA TYR A 168 -5.72 11.38 -20.92
C TYR A 168 -4.68 10.56 -21.68
N CYS A 169 -4.64 9.24 -21.47
CA CYS A 169 -3.72 8.34 -22.16
C CYS A 169 -3.91 8.35 -23.68
N ASN A 170 -5.16 8.42 -24.15
CA ASN A 170 -5.48 8.53 -25.57
C ASN A 170 -4.95 9.84 -26.17
N LYS A 171 -5.13 10.97 -25.47
CA LYS A 171 -4.59 12.28 -25.88
C LYS A 171 -3.06 12.29 -25.95
N THR A 172 -2.40 11.65 -24.98
CA THR A 172 -0.93 11.62 -24.89
C THR A 172 -0.29 10.42 -25.58
N LYS A 173 -1.08 9.59 -26.29
CA LYS A 173 -0.64 8.37 -27.01
C LYS A 173 0.10 7.36 -26.14
N ILE A 174 -0.29 7.26 -24.86
CA ILE A 174 0.30 6.33 -23.90
C ILE A 174 -0.58 5.10 -23.75
N SER A 175 0.03 3.94 -23.52
CA SER A 175 -0.71 2.67 -23.41
C SER A 175 -1.47 2.58 -22.08
N PHE A 176 -2.77 2.88 -22.14
CA PHE A 176 -3.69 2.70 -21.02
C PHE A 176 -3.78 1.22 -20.56
N LEU A 177 -3.61 0.26 -21.48
CA LEU A 177 -3.70 -1.18 -21.17
C LEU A 177 -2.72 -1.59 -20.06
N LYS A 178 -1.49 -1.06 -20.08
CA LYS A 178 -0.49 -1.39 -19.04
C LYS A 178 -0.91 -0.87 -17.66
N ILE A 179 -1.51 0.32 -17.62
CA ILE A 179 -1.97 0.97 -16.38
C ILE A 179 -3.15 0.20 -15.79
N ILE A 180 -4.18 -0.06 -16.57
CA ILE A 180 -5.37 -0.78 -16.07
C ILE A 180 -5.02 -2.22 -15.64
N ASN A 181 -4.09 -2.88 -16.34
CA ASN A 181 -3.57 -4.18 -15.92
C ASN A 181 -2.89 -4.11 -14.54
N ARG A 182 -2.05 -3.08 -14.30
CA ARG A 182 -1.40 -2.87 -12.99
C ARG A 182 -2.42 -2.59 -11.88
N ILE A 183 -3.45 -1.81 -12.16
CA ILE A 183 -4.53 -1.52 -11.20
C ILE A 183 -5.31 -2.79 -10.85
N ILE A 184 -5.74 -3.58 -11.85
CA ILE A 184 -6.57 -4.77 -11.63
C ILE A 184 -5.77 -5.89 -10.94
N ASN A 185 -4.53 -6.14 -11.37
CA ASN A 185 -3.72 -7.23 -10.83
C ASN A 185 -3.29 -7.00 -9.38
N ARG A 186 -3.33 -5.75 -8.91
CA ARG A 186 -3.11 -5.43 -7.50
C ARG A 186 -4.21 -6.00 -6.60
N ARG A 187 -5.43 -6.21 -7.09
CA ARG A 187 -6.58 -6.72 -6.32
C ARG A 187 -6.92 -5.91 -5.07
N PHE A 188 -6.49 -4.65 -5.03
CA PHE A 188 -6.68 -3.74 -3.92
C PHE A 188 -7.96 -2.91 -4.14
N TYR A 189 -9.03 -3.14 -3.39
CA TYR A 189 -10.38 -2.51 -3.48
C TYR A 189 -11.13 -2.57 -4.83
N VAL A 190 -10.41 -2.59 -5.95
CA VAL A 190 -10.94 -2.70 -7.30
C VAL A 190 -10.42 -3.98 -7.95
N ASN A 191 -11.26 -4.59 -8.76
CA ASN A 191 -10.91 -5.76 -9.57
C ASN A 191 -11.64 -5.66 -10.92
N MET A 192 -11.46 -6.67 -11.77
CA MET A 192 -12.09 -6.69 -13.09
C MET A 192 -13.62 -6.48 -13.05
N LYS A 193 -14.31 -6.98 -12.01
CA LYS A 193 -15.76 -6.83 -11.85
C LYS A 193 -16.15 -5.40 -11.47
N SER A 194 -15.28 -4.66 -10.76
CA SER A 194 -15.50 -3.25 -10.41
C SER A 194 -15.66 -2.37 -11.65
N PHE A 195 -15.16 -2.80 -12.81
CA PHE A 195 -15.25 -2.08 -14.08
C PHE A 195 -16.33 -2.61 -15.02
N LYS A 196 -17.18 -3.56 -14.58
CA LYS A 196 -18.26 -4.09 -15.41
C LYS A 196 -19.26 -3.00 -15.76
N GLY A 197 -19.57 -2.85 -17.05
CA GLY A 197 -20.51 -1.83 -17.55
C GLY A 197 -19.89 -0.43 -17.70
N ILE A 198 -18.62 -0.27 -17.32
CA ILE A 198 -17.80 0.90 -17.62
C ILE A 198 -17.12 0.56 -18.95
N ASN A 199 -17.15 1.46 -19.93
CA ASN A 199 -16.92 1.21 -21.37
C ASN A 199 -15.47 0.79 -21.75
N LEU A 200 -14.90 -0.18 -21.04
CA LEU A 200 -13.52 -0.66 -21.06
C LEU A 200 -13.42 -2.10 -21.57
N GLY A 201 -14.49 -2.66 -22.13
CA GLY A 201 -14.58 -4.08 -22.50
C GLY A 201 -13.44 -4.55 -23.40
N MET A 202 -12.95 -3.69 -24.30
CA MET A 202 -11.78 -3.97 -25.15
C MET A 202 -10.49 -4.12 -24.36
N TYR A 203 -10.28 -3.35 -23.30
CA TYR A 203 -9.09 -3.47 -22.45
C TYR A 203 -9.22 -4.70 -21.56
N LEU A 204 -10.37 -4.89 -20.93
CA LEU A 204 -10.63 -6.00 -20.02
C LEU A 204 -10.50 -7.37 -20.73
N SER A 205 -10.93 -7.50 -21.99
CA SER A 205 -10.78 -8.75 -22.75
C SER A 205 -9.35 -9.13 -23.09
N ARG A 206 -8.40 -8.17 -23.00
CA ARG A 206 -6.97 -8.38 -23.25
C ARG A 206 -6.17 -8.66 -21.97
N LEU A 207 -6.82 -8.64 -20.81
CA LEU A 207 -6.20 -9.00 -19.55
C LEU A 207 -6.31 -10.51 -19.36
N SER A 208 -5.19 -11.18 -19.15
CA SER A 208 -5.18 -12.60 -18.75
C SER A 208 -5.55 -12.72 -17.27
N PRO A 209 -6.30 -13.76 -16.86
CA PRO A 209 -6.59 -14.05 -15.45
C PRO A 209 -5.34 -14.28 -14.59
#